data_AF-A0A938Y5C0-F1
#
_entry.id   AF-A0A938Y5C0-F1
#
_cell.length_a   1.000
_cell.length_b   1.000
_cell.length_c   1.000
_cell.angle_alpha   90.00
_cell.angle_beta   90.00
_cell.angle_gamma   90.00
#
_symmetry.space_group_name_H-M   'P 1'
#
loop_
_entity.id
_entity.type
_entity.pdbx_description
1 polymer ?
#
loop_
_entity_poly.entity_id
_entity_poly.type
_entity_poly.pdbx_seq_one_letter_code
_entity_poly.pdbx_strand_id
1 'polypeptide(L)'
;MASLTLTDDDAGSEGVDHYKVFVSVNTMPGTDPAADSYQTVSSAGTQDIDLASLVNGPVVPSDGDSVIFTVVAFDAAHNASSPSGNDSTMVTWDQQGPNQPTGLTFVDNPDSNTMSYYWDDQSGDPDLDHFEAYYNKDTEPTTTEYGYHSTYTKTYRGNNLIRGTGKILDVLGVEDGDTVFIKVYAVDKFGNWSEAATVSAVYSLSNTTNN
;
A
#
# COMPACT_ATOMS: atom_id res chain seq x y z
N MET A 1 6.26 -2.87 -4.35
CA MET A 1 6.62 -3.22 -5.75
C MET A 1 6.87 -1.90 -6.47
N ALA A 2 8.08 -1.65 -6.99
CA ALA A 2 8.40 -0.40 -7.68
C ALA A 2 8.15 -0.58 -9.18
N SER A 3 7.05 -0.03 -9.69
CA SER A 3 6.77 -0.06 -11.14
C SER A 3 7.54 1.05 -11.85
N LEU A 4 8.31 0.68 -12.86
CA LEU A 4 9.09 1.60 -13.68
C LEU A 4 8.45 1.70 -15.07
N THR A 5 8.19 2.90 -15.56
CA THR A 5 7.85 3.08 -16.99
C THR A 5 9.11 3.38 -17.77
N LEU A 6 9.49 2.46 -18.66
CA LEU A 6 10.60 2.63 -19.58
C LEU A 6 10.11 3.39 -20.81
N THR A 7 10.55 4.63 -20.95
CA THR A 7 10.47 5.39 -22.20
C THR A 7 11.87 5.52 -22.75
N ASP A 8 12.11 4.93 -23.92
CA ASP A 8 13.30 5.20 -24.72
C ASP A 8 12.85 5.94 -25.98
N ASP A 9 13.23 7.21 -26.06
CA ASP A 9 12.85 8.10 -27.17
C ASP A 9 13.68 7.81 -28.44
N ASP A 10 14.75 7.02 -28.34
CA ASP A 10 15.65 6.65 -29.45
C ASP A 10 15.33 5.27 -30.06
N ALA A 11 14.37 4.53 -29.48
CA ALA A 11 14.02 3.16 -29.91
C ALA A 11 13.52 3.05 -31.36
N GLY A 12 13.06 4.16 -31.95
CA GLY A 12 12.49 4.21 -33.29
C GLY A 12 13.49 4.23 -34.45
N SER A 13 14.76 4.59 -34.24
CA SER A 13 15.73 4.82 -35.33
C SER A 13 16.76 3.71 -35.57
N GLU A 14 17.05 2.85 -34.59
CA GLU A 14 18.20 1.90 -34.70
C GLU A 14 17.86 0.41 -34.50
N GLY A 15 16.60 0.06 -34.25
CA GLY A 15 16.20 -1.35 -34.12
C GLY A 15 16.68 -1.97 -32.80
N VAL A 16 16.09 -1.51 -31.70
CA VAL A 16 16.35 -2.05 -30.36
C VAL A 16 15.92 -3.51 -30.27
N ASP A 17 16.82 -4.36 -29.78
CA ASP A 17 16.57 -5.78 -29.51
C ASP A 17 16.14 -5.99 -28.05
N HIS A 18 16.84 -5.35 -27.10
CA HIS A 18 16.52 -5.40 -25.68
C HIS A 18 17.07 -4.19 -24.93
N TYR A 19 16.73 -4.08 -23.65
CA TYR A 19 17.27 -3.09 -22.73
C TYR A 19 17.92 -3.78 -21.54
N LYS A 20 18.89 -3.10 -20.93
CA LYS A 20 19.37 -3.41 -19.59
C LYS A 20 19.00 -2.26 -18.68
N VAL A 21 18.32 -2.58 -17.58
CA VAL A 21 17.95 -1.64 -16.53
C VAL A 21 18.93 -1.85 -15.38
N PHE A 22 19.90 -0.95 -15.27
CA PHE A 22 20.88 -0.91 -14.20
C PHE A 22 20.28 -0.30 -12.95
N VAL A 23 20.67 -0.81 -11.78
CA VAL A 23 20.07 -0.42 -10.50
C VAL A 23 21.11 -0.23 -9.42
N SER A 24 20.96 0.83 -8.62
CA SER A 24 21.74 1.04 -7.41
C SER A 24 20.96 1.83 -6.37
N VAL A 25 21.51 1.88 -5.15
CA VAL A 25 20.90 2.56 -4.00
C VAL A 25 21.71 3.81 -3.66
N ASN A 26 21.02 4.93 -3.47
CA ASN A 26 21.53 6.24 -3.04
C ASN A 26 22.56 6.91 -3.96
N THR A 27 23.03 6.24 -5.01
CA THR A 27 23.92 6.75 -6.05
C THR A 27 23.42 6.35 -7.43
N MET A 28 23.77 7.11 -8.46
CA MET A 28 23.51 6.72 -9.84
C MET A 28 24.23 5.40 -10.16
N PRO A 29 23.57 4.44 -10.83
CA PRO A 29 24.23 3.20 -11.21
C PRO A 29 25.27 3.45 -12.30
N GLY A 30 26.31 2.63 -12.34
CA GLY A 30 27.11 2.47 -13.55
C GLY A 30 26.30 1.75 -14.63
N THR A 31 26.91 1.63 -15.82
CA THR A 31 26.29 0.97 -16.97
C THR A 31 27.20 -0.08 -17.60
N ASP A 32 28.14 -0.64 -16.82
CA ASP A 32 29.01 -1.74 -17.21
C ASP A 32 28.33 -3.09 -16.88
N PRO A 33 27.89 -3.86 -17.89
CA PRO A 33 27.24 -5.16 -17.65
C PRO A 33 28.13 -6.19 -16.94
N ALA A 34 29.45 -5.98 -16.85
CA ALA A 34 30.36 -6.88 -16.14
C ALA A 34 30.47 -6.57 -14.64
N ALA A 35 30.08 -5.37 -14.21
CA ALA A 35 30.29 -4.89 -12.85
C ALA A 35 29.01 -4.46 -12.14
N ASP A 36 28.09 -3.83 -12.87
CA ASP A 36 26.91 -3.20 -12.30
C ASP A 36 25.70 -4.13 -12.28
N SER A 37 24.85 -4.00 -11.26
CA SER A 37 23.63 -4.81 -11.13
C SER A 37 22.56 -4.37 -12.12
N TYR A 38 21.98 -5.31 -12.87
CA TYR A 38 20.95 -4.99 -13.87
C TYR A 38 19.95 -6.11 -14.14
N GLN A 39 18.81 -5.76 -14.74
CA GLN A 39 17.84 -6.70 -15.32
C GLN A 39 17.74 -6.49 -16.83
N THR A 40 17.71 -7.57 -17.61
CA THR A 40 17.41 -7.49 -19.05
C THR A 40 15.90 -7.48 -19.27
N VAL A 41 15.41 -6.58 -20.10
CA VAL A 41 14.00 -6.51 -20.51
C VAL A 41 13.90 -6.45 -22.04
N SER A 42 12.92 -7.15 -22.61
CA SER A 42 12.80 -7.34 -24.07
C SER A 42 11.93 -6.29 -24.77
N SER A 43 11.28 -5.38 -24.03
CA SER A 43 10.45 -4.33 -24.61
C SER A 43 10.37 -3.10 -23.72
N ALA A 44 10.13 -1.94 -24.34
CA ALA A 44 9.79 -0.71 -23.65
C ALA A 44 8.40 -0.81 -22.97
N GLY A 45 8.04 0.22 -22.21
CA GLY A 45 6.80 0.31 -21.44
C GLY A 45 7.01 0.03 -19.95
N THR A 46 5.90 -0.18 -19.23
CA THR A 46 5.96 -0.44 -17.79
C THR A 46 6.52 -1.83 -17.52
N GLN A 47 7.65 -1.88 -16.82
CA GLN A 47 8.33 -3.09 -16.40
C GLN A 47 8.45 -3.12 -14.87
N ASP A 48 8.29 -4.31 -14.32
CA ASP A 48 8.64 -4.58 -12.92
C ASP A 48 10.08 -5.08 -12.87
N ILE A 49 10.88 -4.47 -11.99
CA ILE A 49 12.29 -4.80 -11.84
C ILE A 49 12.44 -5.56 -10.52
N ASP A 50 12.80 -6.84 -10.62
CA ASP A 50 13.00 -7.69 -9.47
C ASP A 50 14.42 -7.47 -8.92
N LEU A 51 14.50 -6.63 -7.88
CA LEU A 51 15.76 -6.29 -7.22
C LEU A 51 16.48 -7.51 -6.60
N ALA A 52 15.79 -8.63 -6.38
CA ALA A 52 16.36 -9.84 -5.80
C ALA A 52 17.00 -10.77 -6.86
N SER A 53 16.64 -10.64 -8.14
CA SER A 53 17.11 -11.52 -9.22
C SER A 53 17.96 -10.82 -10.28
N LEU A 54 18.52 -9.65 -9.95
CA LEU A 54 19.42 -8.91 -10.82
C LEU A 54 20.68 -9.71 -11.18
N VAL A 55 21.16 -9.49 -12.41
CA VAL A 55 22.52 -9.87 -12.82
C VAL A 55 23.52 -9.09 -11.97
N ASN A 56 24.68 -9.68 -11.68
CA ASN A 56 25.74 -9.14 -10.80
C ASN A 56 25.34 -8.95 -9.32
N GLY A 57 24.17 -9.45 -8.92
CA GLY A 57 23.78 -9.59 -7.53
C GLY A 57 22.61 -8.67 -7.14
N PRO A 58 21.88 -9.05 -6.08
CA PRO A 58 20.68 -8.35 -5.67
C PRO A 58 21.00 -6.97 -5.10
N VAL A 59 20.03 -6.06 -5.25
CA VAL A 59 20.03 -4.76 -4.60
C VAL A 59 19.00 -4.80 -3.47
N VAL A 60 19.44 -4.50 -2.24
CA VAL A 60 18.59 -4.56 -1.04
C VAL A 60 18.51 -3.15 -0.43
N PRO A 61 17.54 -2.33 -0.85
CA PRO A 61 17.31 -1.02 -0.24
C PRO A 61 16.72 -1.16 1.17
N SER A 62 17.05 -0.19 2.02
CA SER A 62 16.38 0.05 3.30
C SER A 62 15.24 1.06 3.13
N ASP A 63 14.36 1.15 4.11
CA ASP A 63 13.33 2.18 4.15
C ASP A 63 13.92 3.60 4.04
N GLY A 64 13.32 4.43 3.19
CA GLY A 64 13.77 5.78 2.85
C GLY A 64 14.92 5.85 1.83
N ASP A 65 15.53 4.73 1.44
CA ASP A 65 16.60 4.73 0.44
C ASP A 65 16.09 5.16 -0.94
N SER A 66 16.95 5.83 -1.71
CA SER A 66 16.66 6.13 -3.11
C SER A 66 17.13 5.00 -4.00
N VAL A 67 16.20 4.25 -4.60
CA VAL A 67 16.51 3.26 -5.64
C VAL A 67 16.52 3.96 -6.97
N ILE A 68 17.68 3.96 -7.61
CA ILE A 68 17.92 4.67 -8.87
C ILE A 68 18.09 3.65 -9.98
N PHE A 69 17.36 3.87 -11.07
CA PHE A 69 17.36 3.04 -12.27
C PHE A 69 18.00 3.82 -13.41
N THR A 70 18.80 3.17 -14.26
CA THR A 70 19.27 3.72 -15.53
C THR A 70 19.07 2.70 -16.63
N VAL A 71 18.47 3.14 -17.73
CA VAL A 71 18.09 2.30 -18.85
C VAL A 71 19.11 2.46 -19.97
N VAL A 72 19.54 1.35 -20.54
CA VAL A 72 20.41 1.33 -21.71
C VAL A 72 19.81 0.40 -22.76
N ALA A 73 19.63 0.91 -23.97
CA ALA A 73 19.14 0.15 -25.10
C ALA A 73 20.28 -0.59 -25.79
N PHE A 74 20.00 -1.78 -26.30
CA PHE A 74 20.93 -2.61 -27.05
C PHE A 74 20.31 -3.04 -28.38
N ASP A 75 21.05 -2.90 -29.47
CA ASP A 75 20.68 -3.45 -30.77
C ASP A 75 21.00 -4.96 -30.87
N ALA A 76 20.57 -5.61 -31.95
CA ALA A 76 20.84 -7.03 -32.19
C ALA A 76 22.35 -7.36 -32.38
N ALA A 77 23.16 -6.35 -32.68
CA ALA A 77 24.62 -6.46 -32.76
C ALA A 77 25.31 -6.22 -31.39
N HIS A 78 24.53 -5.98 -30.33
CA HIS A 78 24.98 -5.65 -28.97
C HIS A 78 25.69 -4.30 -28.84
N ASN A 79 25.41 -3.36 -29.74
CA ASN A 79 25.81 -1.96 -29.53
C ASN A 79 24.89 -1.34 -28.48
N ALA A 80 25.48 -0.67 -27.50
CA ALA A 80 24.76 0.00 -26.42
C ALA A 80 24.52 1.48 -26.76
N SER A 81 23.33 1.99 -26.42
CA SER A 81 23.08 3.43 -26.43
C SER A 81 23.93 4.15 -25.38
N SER A 82 24.13 5.46 -25.56
CA SER A 82 24.70 6.31 -24.50
C SER A 82 23.55 6.87 -23.67
N PRO A 83 23.42 6.51 -22.38
CA PRO A 83 22.33 7.01 -21.57
C PRO A 83 22.41 8.53 -21.41
N SER A 84 21.23 9.15 -21.48
CA SER A 84 20.96 10.56 -21.34
C SER A 84 20.13 10.81 -20.08
N GLY A 85 19.95 12.08 -19.68
CA GLY A 85 19.36 12.41 -18.37
C GLY A 85 17.95 11.84 -18.14
N ASN A 86 17.15 11.67 -19.20
CA ASN A 86 15.81 11.08 -19.17
C ASN A 86 15.80 9.55 -19.10
N ASP A 87 16.93 8.88 -19.27
CA ASP A 87 17.04 7.42 -19.19
C ASP A 87 17.23 6.93 -17.74
N SER A 88 17.14 7.85 -16.77
CA SER A 88 17.25 7.54 -15.35
C SER A 88 16.02 8.00 -14.58
N THR A 89 15.66 7.24 -13.55
CA THR A 89 14.63 7.64 -12.59
C THR A 89 14.97 7.13 -11.21
N MET A 90 14.26 7.66 -10.22
CA MET A 90 14.47 7.39 -8.82
C MET A 90 13.14 7.14 -8.13
N VAL A 91 13.11 6.09 -7.30
CA VAL A 91 11.99 5.76 -6.42
C VAL A 91 12.53 5.79 -4.99
N THR A 92 11.85 6.51 -4.10
CA THR A 92 12.09 6.35 -2.66
C THR A 92 11.49 5.02 -2.23
N TRP A 93 12.32 4.15 -1.69
CA TRP A 93 11.92 2.86 -1.18
C TRP A 93 11.18 3.06 0.14
N ASP A 94 9.93 2.63 0.18
CA ASP A 94 9.08 2.76 1.34
C ASP A 94 8.64 1.38 1.81
N GLN A 95 9.06 1.01 3.02
CA GLN A 95 8.71 -0.23 3.71
C GLN A 95 7.95 0.03 5.01
N GLN A 96 7.82 1.29 5.42
CA GLN A 96 7.21 1.65 6.68
C GLN A 96 5.75 2.02 6.44
N GLY A 97 4.84 1.20 6.98
CA GLY A 97 3.43 1.56 6.98
C GLY A 97 3.14 2.79 7.84
N PRO A 98 1.94 3.38 7.67
CA PRO A 98 1.50 4.51 8.49
C PRO A 98 1.52 4.18 9.98
N ASN A 99 1.42 5.22 10.80
CA ASN A 99 1.24 5.01 12.24
C ASN A 99 -0.07 4.27 12.55
N GLN A 100 -0.09 3.49 13.63
CA GLN A 100 -1.30 2.83 14.13
C GLN A 100 -2.44 3.86 14.33
N PRO A 101 -3.68 3.56 13.90
CA PRO A 101 -4.84 4.40 14.21
C PRO A 101 -5.02 4.58 15.73
N THR A 102 -5.40 5.79 16.16
CA THR A 102 -5.59 6.12 17.58
C THR A 102 -7.02 6.62 17.85
N GLY A 103 -7.42 6.74 19.11
CA GLY A 103 -8.78 7.20 19.46
C GLY A 103 -9.90 6.26 19.03
N LEU A 104 -9.57 5.01 18.67
CA LEU A 104 -10.54 4.03 18.19
C LEU A 104 -11.59 3.78 19.27
N THR A 105 -12.83 4.16 18.95
CA THR A 105 -13.99 3.97 19.81
C THR A 105 -15.06 3.26 19.03
N PHE A 106 -15.76 2.38 19.73
CA PHE A 106 -16.88 1.64 19.20
C PHE A 106 -18.02 1.68 20.21
N VAL A 107 -19.16 2.20 19.76
CA VAL A 107 -20.29 2.55 20.60
C VAL A 107 -21.52 1.87 20.06
N ASP A 108 -22.20 1.14 20.93
CA ASP A 108 -23.52 0.62 20.65
C ASP A 108 -24.56 1.76 20.59
N ASN A 109 -25.56 1.64 19.71
CA ASN A 109 -26.67 2.57 19.66
C ASN A 109 -27.94 1.84 20.17
N PRO A 110 -28.17 1.80 21.49
CA PRO A 110 -29.12 0.87 22.11
C PRO A 110 -30.59 0.97 21.65
N ASP A 111 -30.96 2.08 21.03
CA ASP A 111 -32.31 2.33 20.48
C ASP A 111 -32.39 2.10 18.95
N SER A 112 -31.34 1.54 18.35
CA SER A 112 -31.19 1.37 16.91
C SER A 112 -30.45 0.08 16.57
N ASN A 113 -30.77 -0.49 15.42
CA ASN A 113 -30.07 -1.63 14.86
C ASN A 113 -28.71 -1.22 14.23
N THR A 114 -27.87 -0.48 14.96
CA THR A 114 -26.61 0.08 14.44
C THR A 114 -25.56 0.16 15.53
N MET A 115 -24.29 0.15 15.13
CA MET A 115 -23.19 0.56 16.00
C MET A 115 -22.41 1.68 15.31
N SER A 116 -21.83 2.57 16.10
CA SER A 116 -21.00 3.68 15.60
C SER A 116 -19.56 3.47 15.97
N TYR A 117 -18.66 3.63 15.00
CA TYR A 117 -17.23 3.55 15.23
C TYR A 117 -16.54 4.80 14.68
N TYR A 118 -15.47 5.18 15.36
CA TYR A 118 -14.63 6.29 14.95
C TYR A 118 -13.20 6.11 15.45
N TRP A 119 -12.26 6.75 14.78
CA TRP A 119 -10.88 6.90 15.24
C TRP A 119 -10.37 8.29 14.85
N ASP A 120 -9.26 8.69 15.46
CA ASP A 120 -8.65 9.99 15.26
C ASP A 120 -8.12 10.15 13.83
N ASP A 121 -8.15 11.38 13.34
CA ASP A 121 -7.62 11.73 12.03
C ASP A 121 -6.09 11.51 12.00
N GLN A 122 -5.61 10.93 10.89
CA GLN A 122 -4.19 10.70 10.63
C GLN A 122 -3.70 11.50 9.43
N SER A 123 -4.35 12.62 9.09
CA SER A 123 -3.96 13.50 7.98
C SER A 123 -2.52 14.03 8.02
N GLY A 124 -1.83 13.90 9.17
CA GLY A 124 -0.41 14.25 9.32
C GLY A 124 0.54 13.27 8.62
N ASP A 125 0.02 12.12 8.19
CA ASP A 125 0.75 11.10 7.47
C ASP A 125 0.69 11.39 5.94
N PRO A 126 1.83 11.67 5.29
CA PRO A 126 1.87 12.22 3.94
C PRO A 126 1.51 11.19 2.86
N ASP A 127 1.71 9.90 3.11
CA ASP A 127 1.47 8.81 2.16
C ASP A 127 0.29 7.90 2.54
N LEU A 128 -0.32 8.08 3.71
CA LEU A 128 -1.62 7.50 4.05
C LEU A 128 -2.60 7.61 2.87
N ASP A 129 -3.13 6.48 2.41
CA ASP A 129 -4.03 6.37 1.27
C ASP A 129 -5.46 6.02 1.71
N HIS A 130 -5.60 5.01 2.57
CA HIS A 130 -6.88 4.55 3.08
C HIS A 130 -6.75 3.81 4.41
N PHE A 131 -7.90 3.40 4.95
CA PHE A 131 -7.99 2.51 6.09
C PHE A 131 -8.73 1.23 5.73
N GLU A 132 -8.29 0.13 6.31
CA GLU A 132 -8.97 -1.17 6.22
C GLU A 132 -9.53 -1.54 7.59
N ALA A 133 -10.85 -1.65 7.70
CA ALA A 133 -11.54 -2.05 8.92
C ALA A 133 -12.17 -3.43 8.76
N TYR A 134 -11.86 -4.31 9.69
CA TYR A 134 -12.39 -5.66 9.77
C TYR A 134 -13.26 -5.78 11.01
N TYR A 135 -14.35 -6.52 10.88
CA TYR A 135 -15.34 -6.70 11.93
C TYR A 135 -15.65 -8.17 12.07
N ASN A 136 -15.83 -8.63 13.30
CA ASN A 136 -16.31 -9.96 13.56
C ASN A 136 -17.13 -10.03 14.85
N LYS A 137 -17.91 -11.10 14.96
CA LYS A 137 -18.75 -11.40 16.11
C LYS A 137 -18.07 -12.45 16.98
N ASP A 138 -18.07 -12.22 18.29
CA ASP A 138 -17.57 -13.09 19.36
C ASP A 138 -16.07 -13.42 19.33
N THR A 139 -15.38 -13.13 18.23
CA THR A 139 -13.94 -13.29 18.09
C THR A 139 -13.31 -12.08 17.41
N GLU A 140 -12.01 -11.85 17.64
CA GLU A 140 -11.28 -10.81 16.93
C GLU A 140 -11.15 -11.15 15.43
N PRO A 141 -11.40 -10.20 14.51
CA PRO A 141 -11.13 -10.40 13.10
C PRO A 141 -9.63 -10.44 12.80
N THR A 142 -9.29 -11.07 11.68
CA THR A 142 -7.99 -10.98 11.02
C THR A 142 -8.17 -10.49 9.58
N THR A 143 -7.08 -10.20 8.87
CA THR A 143 -7.12 -9.82 7.45
C THR A 143 -7.60 -10.96 6.53
N THR A 144 -7.62 -12.20 7.02
CA THR A 144 -8.05 -13.40 6.27
C THR A 144 -9.33 -14.05 6.80
N GLU A 145 -9.73 -13.74 8.03
CA GLU A 145 -10.91 -14.30 8.70
C GLU A 145 -11.67 -13.18 9.39
N TYR A 146 -12.78 -12.77 8.78
CA TYR A 146 -13.64 -11.69 9.25
C TYR A 146 -15.09 -11.95 8.81
N GLY A 147 -16.05 -11.38 9.54
CA GLY A 147 -17.46 -11.43 9.14
C GLY A 147 -17.84 -10.25 8.24
N TYR A 148 -17.18 -9.10 8.39
CA TYR A 148 -17.37 -7.93 7.54
C TYR A 148 -16.08 -7.13 7.37
N HIS A 149 -15.93 -6.46 6.24
CA HIS A 149 -14.76 -5.66 5.87
C HIS A 149 -15.22 -4.37 5.17
N SER A 150 -14.49 -3.27 5.41
CA SER A 150 -14.76 -1.98 4.80
C SER A 150 -13.47 -1.19 4.59
N THR A 151 -13.37 -0.53 3.42
CA THR A 151 -12.25 0.34 3.03
C THR A 151 -12.68 1.80 3.05
N TYR A 152 -11.89 2.66 3.71
CA TYR A 152 -12.15 4.11 3.84
C TYR A 152 -11.06 4.92 3.15
N THR A 153 -11.36 5.51 1.99
CA THR A 153 -10.41 6.31 1.20
C THR A 153 -10.35 7.77 1.64
N LYS A 154 -9.20 8.43 1.41
CA LYS A 154 -8.82 9.79 1.85
C LYS A 154 -9.73 10.97 1.42
N THR A 155 -10.89 10.76 0.80
CA THR A 155 -11.77 11.89 0.44
C THR A 155 -12.54 12.45 1.65
N TYR A 156 -11.87 13.28 2.46
CA TYR A 156 -12.48 13.99 3.59
C TYR A 156 -12.74 15.45 3.25
N ARG A 157 -14.01 15.89 3.34
CA ARG A 157 -14.38 17.32 3.39
C ARG A 157 -14.66 17.72 4.84
N GLY A 158 -13.78 18.56 5.40
CA GLY A 158 -13.97 19.30 6.67
C GLY A 158 -13.64 18.50 7.93
N ASN A 159 -12.59 18.93 8.65
CA ASN A 159 -12.21 18.69 10.07
C ASN A 159 -12.58 17.37 10.80
N ASN A 160 -12.91 16.25 10.15
CA ASN A 160 -13.60 15.15 10.81
C ASN A 160 -12.82 13.84 10.80
N LEU A 161 -12.71 13.27 12.01
CA LEU A 161 -12.61 11.84 12.30
C LEU A 161 -13.29 10.99 11.22
N ILE A 162 -12.73 9.83 10.92
CA ILE A 162 -13.46 8.81 10.17
C ILE A 162 -14.61 8.34 11.07
N ARG A 163 -15.79 8.89 10.84
CA ARG A 163 -17.04 8.40 11.43
C ARG A 163 -17.65 7.45 10.43
N GLY A 164 -17.52 6.15 10.66
CA GLY A 164 -18.41 5.19 10.03
C GLY A 164 -19.59 4.94 10.94
N THR A 165 -20.77 5.38 10.54
CA THR A 165 -22.01 4.85 11.10
C THR A 165 -22.39 3.64 10.26
N GLY A 166 -22.19 2.44 10.78
CA GLY A 166 -22.45 1.19 10.07
C GLY A 166 -23.66 0.45 10.63
N LYS A 167 -24.51 -0.08 9.74
CA LYS A 167 -25.43 -1.17 10.07
C LYS A 167 -24.65 -2.49 10.01
N ILE A 168 -23.83 -2.75 11.03
CA ILE A 168 -23.05 -4.00 11.11
C ILE A 168 -23.98 -5.20 11.37
N LEU A 169 -25.16 -4.96 11.97
CA LEU A 169 -26.06 -6.00 12.42
C LEU A 169 -26.63 -6.87 11.30
N ASP A 170 -27.01 -6.27 10.17
CA ASP A 170 -27.56 -7.02 9.03
C ASP A 170 -26.49 -7.92 8.38
N VAL A 171 -25.20 -7.61 8.60
CA VAL A 171 -24.08 -8.30 7.95
C VAL A 171 -23.46 -9.37 8.87
N LEU A 172 -23.37 -9.10 10.17
CA LEU A 172 -22.77 -10.02 11.14
C LEU A 172 -23.77 -10.92 11.88
N GLY A 173 -25.08 -10.66 11.77
CA GLY A 173 -26.09 -11.45 12.51
C GLY A 173 -25.90 -11.35 14.03
N VAL A 174 -25.70 -10.13 14.52
CA VAL A 174 -25.43 -9.81 15.93
C VAL A 174 -26.75 -9.73 16.70
N GLU A 175 -26.79 -10.39 17.85
CA GLU A 175 -27.91 -10.46 18.78
C GLU A 175 -27.57 -9.75 20.09
N ASP A 176 -28.60 -9.37 20.87
CA ASP A 176 -28.42 -8.72 22.19
C ASP A 176 -27.49 -9.55 23.09
N GLY A 177 -26.41 -8.95 23.56
CA GLY A 177 -25.37 -9.59 24.37
C GLY A 177 -24.16 -10.12 23.58
N ASP A 178 -24.21 -10.16 22.26
CA ASP A 178 -23.06 -10.54 21.43
C ASP A 178 -21.95 -9.49 21.53
N THR A 179 -20.69 -9.93 21.49
CA THR A 179 -19.55 -9.01 21.45
C THR A 179 -19.12 -8.80 20.02
N VAL A 180 -19.05 -7.55 19.58
CA VAL A 180 -18.54 -7.20 18.25
C VAL A 180 -17.14 -6.64 18.40
N PHE A 181 -16.21 -7.17 17.61
CA PHE A 181 -14.82 -6.75 17.55
C PHE A 181 -14.58 -5.98 16.25
N ILE A 182 -13.80 -4.90 16.34
CA ILE A 182 -13.31 -4.16 15.19
C ILE A 182 -11.79 -4.06 15.25
N LYS A 183 -11.15 -4.23 14.08
CA LYS A 183 -9.72 -4.07 13.89
C LYS A 183 -9.48 -3.16 12.69
N VAL A 184 -8.74 -2.08 12.91
CA VAL A 184 -8.51 -1.04 11.90
C VAL A 184 -7.02 -0.92 11.62
N TYR A 185 -6.68 -0.88 10.34
CA TYR A 185 -5.34 -0.66 9.82
C TYR A 185 -5.33 0.62 8.98
N ALA A 186 -4.25 1.38 9.07
CA ALA A 186 -3.92 2.43 8.12
C ALA A 186 -3.02 1.83 7.03
N VAL A 187 -3.26 2.21 5.78
CA VAL A 187 -2.53 1.72 4.61
C VAL A 187 -2.03 2.91 3.80
N ASP A 188 -0.75 2.91 3.47
CA ASP A 188 -0.15 3.95 2.61
C ASP A 188 -0.43 3.68 1.12
N LYS A 189 -0.05 4.65 0.27
CA LYS A 189 -0.20 4.56 -1.20
C LYS A 189 0.68 3.49 -1.87
N PHE A 190 1.63 2.91 -1.14
CA PHE A 190 2.54 1.87 -1.59
C PHE A 190 2.10 0.47 -1.12
N GLY A 191 1.08 0.41 -0.27
CA GLY A 191 0.50 -0.81 0.28
C GLY A 191 1.17 -1.30 1.55
N ASN A 192 1.97 -0.49 2.26
CA ASN A 192 2.46 -0.86 3.59
C ASN A 192 1.37 -0.60 4.65
N TRP A 193 1.33 -1.49 5.65
CA TRP A 193 0.27 -1.52 6.66
C TRP A 193 0.81 -1.07 8.01
N SER A 194 -0.01 -0.32 8.74
CA SER A 194 0.23 -0.03 10.15
C SER A 194 0.08 -1.28 11.02
N GLU A 195 0.51 -1.18 12.28
CA GLU A 195 -0.02 -2.04 13.33
C GLU A 195 -1.54 -1.85 13.48
N ALA A 196 -2.23 -2.88 13.97
CA ALA A 196 -3.68 -2.88 14.08
C ALA A 196 -4.17 -2.12 15.31
N ALA A 197 -5.14 -1.22 15.16
CA ALA A 197 -5.92 -0.70 16.28
C ALA A 197 -7.14 -1.61 16.54
N THR A 198 -7.34 -2.07 17.77
CA THR A 198 -8.42 -3.00 18.12
C THR A 198 -9.31 -2.42 19.21
N VAL A 199 -10.63 -2.58 19.08
CA VAL A 199 -11.60 -2.35 20.16
C VAL A 199 -12.76 -3.34 20.02
N SER A 200 -13.52 -3.55 21.10
CA SER A 200 -14.76 -4.31 21.08
C SER A 200 -15.84 -3.63 21.89
N ALA A 201 -17.10 -3.95 21.58
CA ALA A 201 -18.26 -3.51 22.33
C ALA A 201 -19.31 -4.62 22.35
N VAL A 202 -20.03 -4.73 23.47
CA VAL A 202 -21.20 -5.59 23.56
C VAL A 202 -22.37 -4.88 22.89
N TYR A 203 -23.02 -5.56 21.97
CA TYR A 203 -24.23 -5.05 21.35
C TYR A 203 -25.42 -5.22 22.29
N SER A 204 -26.22 -4.17 22.46
CA SER A 204 -27.42 -4.21 23.28
C SER A 204 -28.61 -3.57 22.59
N LEU A 205 -29.74 -4.27 22.55
CA LEU A 205 -31.03 -3.68 22.22
C LEU A 205 -31.65 -3.23 23.54
N SER A 206 -31.44 -1.98 23.94
CA SER A 206 -32.16 -1.44 25.09
C SER A 206 -33.62 -1.19 24.72
N ASN A 207 -34.42 -2.24 24.60
CA ASN A 207 -35.87 -2.10 24.68
C ASN A 207 -36.25 -1.79 26.13
N THR A 208 -36.01 -0.55 26.57
CA THR A 208 -36.66 -0.01 27.77
C THR A 208 -38.09 0.39 27.46
N THR A 209 -38.92 -0.56 27.03
CA THR A 209 -40.37 -0.45 27.27
C THR A 209 -40.66 -0.96 28.67
N ASN A 210 -40.28 -0.16 29.67
CA ASN A 210 -40.99 -0.16 30.94
C ASN A 210 -42.26 0.70 30.73
N ASN A 211 -43.35 0.06 30.30
CA ASN A 211 -44.75 0.30 30.73
C ASN A 211 -45.73 -0.48 29.87
#